data_AF-A0A812X2I3-F1
#
_entry.id   AF-A0A812X2I3-F1
#
_cell.length_a   1.000
_cell.length_b   1.000
_cell.length_c   1.000
_cell.angle_alpha   90.00
_cell.angle_beta   90.00
_cell.angle_gamma   90.00
#
_symmetry.space_group_name_H-M   'P 1'
#
loop_
_entity.id
_entity.type
_entity.pdbx_description
1 polymer ?
#
loop_
_entity_poly.entity_id
_entity_poly.type
_entity_poly.pdbx_seq_one_letter_code
_entity_poly.pdbx_strand_id
1 'polypeptide(L)'
;MSNKFVNTASRVVWFLRLGAFLTLADAIYLPLAENFGNKLGLSPGVFLTLDNSMVLATLDTLDQGKLLEELEHMGRTQGKRIAFPGRVNYDSQHCIVSFPGKYSEEWDAAVRMVEVRSSACSLACVFLTDPDSGLGVHEDNPEEPGNCWCKALYGQVPAATYITIVEDPMALSAEDLRFKESDAAAMGQIFLKREGQSDEQWAEAKEAAQTAARAKCEENRGRAPWGCRWFHDWKRNVDEAVARGQTLHVFYFEGRVGCGKLPWQELSNETSVKKARENGGLGASQTAEVAYLERCGCAFQEHDVKVFYRFMEEHKTNI
;
A
#
# COMPACT_ATOMS: atom_id res chain seq x y z
N MET A 1 37.24 -5.37 -12.58
CA MET A 1 36.52 -6.62 -12.27
C MET A 1 36.84 -7.10 -10.84
N SER A 2 36.41 -6.36 -9.79
CA SER A 2 36.58 -6.82 -8.40
C SER A 2 35.59 -6.11 -7.47
N ASN A 3 34.29 -6.37 -7.65
CA ASN A 3 33.28 -5.94 -6.66
C ASN A 3 31.97 -6.78 -6.66
N LYS A 4 31.95 -7.95 -7.35
CA LYS A 4 30.78 -8.84 -7.35
C LYS A 4 30.86 -10.01 -6.35
N PHE A 5 32.00 -10.24 -5.71
CA PHE A 5 32.17 -11.38 -4.78
C PHE A 5 31.90 -11.06 -3.30
N VAL A 6 31.83 -9.79 -2.91
CA VAL A 6 31.64 -9.41 -1.49
C VAL A 6 30.16 -9.46 -1.06
N ASN A 7 29.21 -9.30 -1.99
CA ASN A 7 27.78 -9.18 -1.64
C ASN A 7 27.06 -10.53 -1.44
N THR A 8 27.52 -11.61 -2.09
CA THR A 8 26.92 -12.95 -1.95
C THR A 8 27.35 -13.62 -0.64
N ALA A 9 28.57 -13.35 -0.17
CA ALA A 9 29.08 -13.88 1.10
C ALA A 9 28.32 -13.31 2.33
N SER A 10 27.87 -12.05 2.26
CA SER A 10 27.12 -11.41 3.34
C SER A 10 25.72 -12.01 3.55
N ARG A 11 25.01 -12.36 2.47
CA ARG A 11 23.67 -12.96 2.54
C ARG A 11 23.68 -14.38 3.10
N VAL A 12 24.66 -15.20 2.71
CA VAL A 12 24.81 -16.57 3.24
C VAL A 12 25.17 -16.54 4.74
N VAL A 13 26.04 -15.61 5.16
CA VAL A 13 26.38 -15.41 6.58
C VAL A 13 25.18 -14.90 7.38
N TRP A 14 24.31 -14.06 6.80
CA TRP A 14 23.07 -13.61 7.43
C TRP A 14 22.05 -14.74 7.61
N PHE A 15 21.86 -15.59 6.59
CA PHE A 15 21.00 -16.78 6.70
C PHE A 15 21.53 -17.81 7.72
N LEU A 16 22.86 -18.01 7.78
CA LEU A 16 23.46 -18.90 8.78
C LEU A 16 23.35 -18.33 10.21
N ARG A 17 23.41 -17.01 10.39
CA ARG A 17 23.21 -16.35 11.69
C ARG A 17 21.75 -16.37 12.14
N LEU A 18 20.81 -16.22 11.21
CA LEU A 18 19.38 -16.33 11.50
C LEU A 18 19.00 -17.78 11.84
N GLY A 19 19.52 -18.75 11.09
CA GLY A 19 19.34 -20.18 11.40
C GLY A 19 19.95 -20.60 12.74
N ALA A 20 21.13 -20.05 13.09
CA ALA A 20 21.76 -20.26 14.39
C ALA A 20 20.99 -19.60 15.55
N PHE A 21 20.38 -18.44 15.32
CA PHE A 21 19.56 -17.75 16.31
C PHE A 21 18.24 -18.50 16.58
N LEU A 22 17.59 -19.03 15.54
CA LEU A 22 16.38 -19.84 15.67
C LEU A 22 16.66 -21.19 16.36
N THR A 23 17.80 -21.84 16.07
CA THR A 23 18.19 -23.07 16.77
C THR A 23 18.64 -22.83 18.22
N LEU A 24 19.23 -21.68 18.54
CA LEU A 24 19.49 -21.29 19.94
C LEU A 24 18.21 -20.94 20.70
N ALA A 25 17.25 -20.29 20.03
CA ALA A 25 15.93 -20.02 20.59
C ALA A 25 15.22 -21.34 20.91
N ASP A 26 15.24 -22.33 20.02
CA ASP A 26 14.70 -23.67 20.28
C ASP A 26 15.41 -24.37 21.45
N ALA A 27 16.74 -24.32 21.50
CA ALA A 27 17.52 -24.99 22.56
C ALA A 27 17.35 -24.37 23.96
N ILE A 28 16.93 -23.10 24.05
CA ILE A 28 16.71 -22.40 25.32
C ILE A 28 15.21 -22.37 25.69
N TYR A 29 14.32 -22.19 24.71
CA TYR A 29 12.88 -22.10 24.95
C TYR A 29 12.23 -23.47 25.20
N LEU A 30 12.63 -24.55 24.50
CA LEU A 30 12.01 -25.87 24.74
C LEU A 30 12.19 -26.36 26.18
N PRO A 31 13.39 -26.30 26.80
CA PRO A 31 13.56 -26.74 28.19
C PRO A 31 12.83 -25.86 29.21
N LEU A 32 12.65 -24.57 28.93
CA LEU A 32 11.90 -23.63 29.78
C LEU A 32 10.39 -23.83 29.64
N ALA A 33 9.91 -24.08 28.43
CA ALA A 33 8.51 -24.37 28.11
C ALA A 33 8.06 -25.74 28.66
N GLU A 34 8.90 -26.78 28.59
CA GLU A 34 8.62 -28.08 29.22
C GLU A 34 8.51 -27.97 30.75
N ASN A 35 9.33 -27.13 31.38
CA ASN A 35 9.29 -26.92 32.83
C ASN A 35 8.08 -26.09 33.29
N PHE A 36 7.58 -25.17 32.45
CA PHE A 36 6.39 -24.37 32.72
C PHE A 36 5.09 -25.10 32.38
N GLY A 37 5.03 -25.83 31.26
CA GLY A 37 3.87 -26.62 30.85
C GLY A 37 3.52 -27.73 31.84
N ASN A 38 4.54 -28.41 32.38
CA ASN A 38 4.37 -29.42 33.42
C ASN A 38 3.86 -28.85 34.76
N LYS A 39 4.17 -27.58 35.09
CA LYS A 39 3.65 -26.90 36.29
C LYS A 39 2.21 -26.41 36.13
N LEU A 40 1.74 -26.20 34.91
CA LEU A 40 0.40 -25.68 34.60
C LEU A 40 -0.58 -26.75 34.11
N GLY A 41 -0.15 -28.01 33.98
CA GLY A 41 -1.00 -29.11 33.53
C GLY A 41 -1.49 -29.01 32.08
N LEU A 42 -0.80 -28.20 31.27
CA LEU A 42 -1.17 -27.98 29.87
C LEU A 42 -0.59 -29.09 29.00
N SER A 43 -1.43 -29.70 28.15
CA SER A 43 -0.96 -30.74 27.23
C SER A 43 -0.07 -30.13 26.13
N PRO A 44 0.90 -30.87 25.59
CA PRO A 44 1.78 -30.39 24.51
C PRO A 44 1.02 -29.83 23.29
N GLY A 45 -0.21 -30.30 23.03
CA GLY A 45 -1.06 -29.81 21.96
C GLY A 45 -1.61 -28.39 22.16
N VAL A 46 -1.81 -27.95 23.41
CA VAL A 46 -2.25 -26.58 23.74
C VAL A 46 -1.11 -25.58 23.55
N PHE A 47 0.13 -26.01 23.80
CA PHE A 47 1.31 -25.18 23.59
C PHE A 47 1.57 -24.92 22.11
N LEU A 48 1.53 -25.97 21.28
CA LEU A 48 1.70 -25.84 19.83
C LEU A 48 0.60 -25.01 19.14
N THR A 49 -0.61 -24.96 19.71
CA THR A 49 -1.69 -24.12 19.19
C THR A 49 -1.50 -22.64 19.57
N LEU A 50 -1.01 -22.36 20.78
CA LEU A 50 -0.66 -20.99 21.19
C LEU A 50 0.54 -20.44 20.39
N ASP A 51 1.57 -21.26 20.16
CA ASP A 51 2.78 -20.86 19.42
C ASP A 51 2.46 -20.57 17.94
N ASN A 52 1.67 -21.44 17.30
CA ASN A 52 1.18 -21.19 15.94
C ASN A 52 0.29 -19.94 15.85
N SER A 53 -0.53 -19.67 16.86
CA SER A 53 -1.39 -18.47 16.89
C SER A 53 -0.60 -17.19 17.05
N MET A 54 0.50 -17.21 17.82
CA MET A 54 1.35 -16.05 18.05
C MET A 54 2.22 -15.75 16.82
N VAL A 55 2.73 -16.78 16.14
CA VAL A 55 3.45 -16.62 14.87
C VAL A 55 2.52 -16.14 13.75
N LEU A 56 1.29 -16.66 13.65
CA LEU A 56 0.29 -16.18 12.68
C LEU A 56 -0.11 -14.72 12.95
N ALA A 57 -0.36 -14.35 14.21
CA ALA A 57 -0.65 -12.96 14.57
C ALA A 57 0.52 -12.03 14.26
N THR A 58 1.76 -12.46 14.51
CA THR A 58 2.97 -11.66 14.22
C THR A 58 3.18 -11.50 12.70
N LEU A 59 2.90 -12.53 11.91
CA LEU A 59 2.98 -12.49 10.45
C LEU A 59 1.89 -11.60 9.84
N ASP A 60 0.65 -11.67 10.33
CA ASP A 60 -0.45 -10.80 9.88
C ASP A 60 -0.17 -9.32 10.21
N THR A 61 0.41 -9.05 11.38
CA THR A 61 0.74 -7.67 11.81
C THR A 61 1.90 -7.09 10.99
N LEU A 62 2.91 -7.90 10.64
CA LEU A 62 4.03 -7.50 9.77
C LEU A 62 3.60 -7.28 8.31
N ASP A 63 2.62 -8.05 7.81
CA ASP A 63 2.13 -7.94 6.43
C ASP A 63 1.26 -6.68 6.22
N GLN A 64 0.45 -6.32 7.22
CA GLN A 64 -0.32 -5.07 7.22
C GLN A 64 0.57 -3.82 7.33
N GLY A 65 1.70 -3.92 8.04
CA GLY A 65 2.71 -2.86 8.12
C GLY A 65 3.27 -2.48 6.74
N LYS A 66 3.50 -3.46 5.85
CA LYS A 66 3.96 -3.18 4.48
C LYS A 66 2.94 -2.48 3.60
N LEU A 67 1.65 -2.82 3.74
CA LEU A 67 0.58 -2.14 3.00
C LEU A 67 0.49 -0.67 3.40
N LEU A 68 0.64 -0.37 4.69
CA LEU A 68 0.68 0.99 5.23
C LEU A 68 1.95 1.74 4.81
N GLU A 69 3.13 1.10 4.84
CA GLU A 69 4.37 1.69 4.32
C GLU A 69 4.28 2.05 2.83
N GLU A 70 3.63 1.21 2.01
CA GLU A 70 3.38 1.52 0.60
C GLU A 70 2.43 2.71 0.46
N LEU A 71 1.35 2.80 1.25
CA LEU A 71 0.47 3.96 1.30
C LEU A 71 1.20 5.25 1.73
N GLU A 72 2.18 5.15 2.64
CA GLU A 72 2.97 6.28 3.15
C GLU A 72 3.91 6.89 2.11
N HIS A 73 4.42 6.08 1.17
CA HIS A 73 5.33 6.55 0.12
C HIS A 73 4.61 7.18 -1.08
N MET A 74 3.30 6.97 -1.21
CA MET A 74 2.58 7.38 -2.42
C MET A 74 2.37 8.90 -2.56
N GLY A 75 2.52 9.72 -1.52
CA GLY A 75 2.10 11.14 -1.57
C GLY A 75 3.16 12.21 -1.35
N ARG A 76 4.46 11.90 -1.41
CA ARG A 76 5.52 12.84 -0.99
C ARG A 76 6.19 13.53 -2.17
N THR A 77 5.92 14.83 -2.32
CA THR A 77 6.60 15.76 -3.25
C THR A 77 7.55 16.63 -2.43
N GLN A 78 8.88 16.53 -2.62
CA GLN A 78 9.88 17.32 -1.88
C GLN A 78 9.67 17.38 -0.34
N GLY A 79 9.22 16.27 0.27
CA GLY A 79 8.92 16.21 1.71
C GLY A 79 7.60 16.86 2.14
N LYS A 80 6.81 17.40 1.21
CA LYS A 80 5.44 17.87 1.45
C LYS A 80 4.43 16.87 0.91
N ARG A 81 3.37 16.64 1.67
CA ARG A 81 2.20 15.92 1.18
C ARG A 81 1.40 16.87 0.29
N ILE A 82 1.36 16.59 -1.01
CA ILE A 82 0.59 17.39 -1.97
C ILE A 82 -0.47 16.51 -2.59
N ALA A 83 -1.73 16.89 -2.39
CA ALA A 83 -2.84 16.28 -3.08
C ALA A 83 -2.74 16.59 -4.57
N PHE A 84 -2.91 15.56 -5.40
CA PHE A 84 -2.90 15.69 -6.85
C PHE A 84 -4.14 14.97 -7.42
N PRO A 85 -5.18 15.70 -7.87
CA PRO A 85 -6.42 15.11 -8.36
C PRO A 85 -6.32 14.55 -9.80
N GLY A 86 -5.12 14.57 -10.39
CA GLY A 86 -4.92 14.37 -11.82
C GLY A 86 -5.02 15.66 -12.62
N ARG A 87 -4.44 15.63 -13.83
CA ARG A 87 -4.47 16.70 -14.81
C ARG A 87 -4.49 16.14 -16.23
N VAL A 88 -5.65 16.17 -16.87
CA VAL A 88 -5.79 15.83 -18.28
C VAL A 88 -5.63 17.09 -19.12
N ASN A 89 -4.57 17.15 -19.91
CA ASN A 89 -4.24 18.31 -20.74
C ASN A 89 -4.92 18.18 -22.11
N TYR A 90 -5.61 19.24 -22.56
CA TYR A 90 -6.41 19.22 -23.81
C TYR A 90 -5.54 18.96 -25.06
N ASP A 91 -4.36 19.57 -25.10
CA ASP A 91 -3.47 19.56 -26.27
C ASP A 91 -2.50 18.36 -26.28
N SER A 92 -2.54 17.52 -25.23
CA SER A 92 -1.67 16.36 -25.14
C SER A 92 -2.18 15.19 -25.98
N GLN A 93 -1.26 14.45 -26.59
CA GLN A 93 -1.52 13.17 -27.26
C GLN A 93 -1.27 11.97 -26.34
N HIS A 94 -0.73 12.20 -25.14
CA HIS A 94 -0.26 11.16 -24.23
C HIS A 94 -0.84 11.36 -22.83
N CYS A 95 -1.14 10.28 -22.13
CA CYS A 95 -1.58 10.29 -20.74
C CYS A 95 -0.91 9.18 -19.93
N ILE A 96 -0.18 9.54 -18.88
CA ILE A 96 0.27 8.58 -17.87
C ILE A 96 -0.93 8.28 -16.98
N VAL A 97 -1.40 7.04 -17.05
CA VAL A 97 -2.58 6.56 -16.32
C VAL A 97 -2.24 5.72 -15.11
N SER A 98 -1.02 5.21 -15.02
CA SER A 98 -0.55 4.50 -13.83
C SER A 98 0.95 4.73 -13.67
N PHE A 99 1.36 5.14 -12.46
CA PHE A 99 2.75 5.44 -12.14
C PHE A 99 3.13 4.88 -10.76
N PRO A 100 4.33 4.30 -10.61
CA PRO A 100 4.76 3.70 -9.35
C PRO A 100 5.14 4.75 -8.31
N GLY A 101 4.31 4.91 -7.28
CA GLY A 101 4.49 5.93 -6.23
C GLY A 101 5.81 5.86 -5.46
N LYS A 102 6.51 4.71 -5.46
CA LYS A 102 7.84 4.60 -4.82
C LYS A 102 8.94 5.42 -5.50
N TYR A 103 8.71 5.89 -6.73
CA TYR A 103 9.62 6.74 -7.50
C TYR A 103 9.18 8.20 -7.40
N SER A 104 9.28 8.74 -6.18
CA SER A 104 8.77 10.08 -5.86
C SER A 104 9.49 11.18 -6.63
N GLU A 105 10.80 11.07 -6.87
CA GLU A 105 11.54 12.08 -7.63
C GLU A 105 11.07 12.19 -9.09
N GLU A 106 10.82 11.05 -9.73
CA GLU A 106 10.27 10.96 -11.08
C GLU A 106 8.83 11.48 -11.12
N TRP A 107 8.02 11.09 -10.15
CA TRP A 107 6.64 11.58 -10.02
C TRP A 107 6.60 13.10 -9.86
N ASP A 108 7.42 13.66 -8.99
CA ASP A 108 7.57 15.10 -8.77
C ASP A 108 7.95 15.83 -10.06
N ALA A 109 8.84 15.24 -10.86
CA ALA A 109 9.23 15.79 -12.14
C ALA A 109 8.05 15.78 -13.13
N ALA A 110 7.22 14.72 -13.14
CA ALA A 110 6.01 14.66 -13.95
C ALA A 110 5.01 15.76 -13.58
N VAL A 111 4.70 15.90 -12.28
CA VAL A 111 3.75 16.90 -11.76
C VAL A 111 4.20 18.32 -12.11
N ARG A 112 5.46 18.67 -11.84
CA ARG A 112 6.00 20.00 -12.18
C ARG A 112 5.92 20.30 -13.68
N MET A 113 6.13 19.29 -14.54
CA MET A 113 6.05 19.48 -15.97
C MET A 113 4.63 19.80 -16.44
N VAL A 114 3.63 19.09 -15.91
CA VAL A 114 2.23 19.32 -16.30
C VAL A 114 1.67 20.60 -15.73
N GLU A 115 2.16 21.05 -14.57
CA GLU A 115 1.75 22.30 -13.97
C GLU A 115 2.03 23.51 -14.87
N VAL A 116 3.23 23.52 -15.46
CA VAL A 116 3.77 24.65 -16.21
C VAL A 116 3.33 24.67 -17.68
N ARG A 117 2.99 23.51 -18.27
CA ARG A 117 2.79 23.38 -19.72
C ARG A 117 1.47 22.69 -20.06
N SER A 118 0.59 23.38 -20.79
CA SER A 118 -0.69 22.83 -21.25
C SER A 118 -0.55 21.75 -22.34
N SER A 119 0.58 21.70 -23.05
CA SER A 119 0.89 20.67 -24.06
C SER A 119 1.71 19.50 -23.51
N ALA A 120 2.06 19.50 -22.23
CA ALA A 120 2.74 18.35 -21.62
C ALA A 120 1.82 17.14 -21.52
N CYS A 121 2.43 15.95 -21.43
CA CYS A 121 1.72 14.68 -21.18
C CYS A 121 0.68 14.83 -20.06
N SER A 122 -0.52 14.28 -20.23
CA SER A 122 -1.55 14.24 -19.19
C SER A 122 -1.13 13.29 -18.06
N LEU A 123 -1.60 13.55 -16.83
CA LEU A 123 -1.46 12.64 -15.70
C LEU A 123 -2.84 12.31 -15.15
N ALA A 124 -3.33 11.09 -15.33
CA ALA A 124 -4.59 10.66 -14.73
C ALA A 124 -4.43 10.14 -13.29
N CYS A 125 -3.20 9.82 -12.87
CA CYS A 125 -2.89 9.35 -11.52
C CYS A 125 -3.39 10.32 -10.45
N VAL A 126 -3.95 9.79 -9.37
CA VAL A 126 -4.58 10.55 -8.28
C VAL A 126 -3.90 10.23 -6.95
N PHE A 127 -3.60 11.28 -6.20
CA PHE A 127 -3.05 11.20 -4.85
C PHE A 127 -3.89 12.07 -3.92
N LEU A 128 -4.67 11.43 -3.04
CA LEU A 128 -5.49 12.11 -2.04
C LEU A 128 -4.79 11.98 -0.70
N THR A 129 -4.40 13.11 -0.12
CA THR A 129 -3.47 13.15 1.02
C THR A 129 -4.08 13.75 2.27
N ASP A 130 -5.35 14.12 2.25
CA ASP A 130 -6.03 14.82 3.34
C ASP A 130 -7.55 14.73 3.15
N PRO A 131 -8.35 15.06 4.19
CA PRO A 131 -9.81 15.06 4.09
C PRO A 131 -10.34 15.95 2.96
N ASP A 132 -9.74 17.12 2.74
CA ASP A 132 -10.20 18.10 1.75
C ASP A 132 -10.05 17.58 0.31
N SER A 133 -8.99 16.80 0.05
CA SER A 133 -8.76 16.11 -1.21
C SER A 133 -9.58 14.83 -1.36
N GLY A 134 -10.15 14.28 -0.28
CA GLY A 134 -11.04 13.13 -0.31
C GLY A 134 -10.48 11.84 0.29
N LEU A 135 -9.44 11.93 1.13
CA LEU A 135 -8.98 10.80 1.94
C LEU A 135 -10.13 10.31 2.85
N GLY A 136 -10.36 9.00 2.89
CA GLY A 136 -11.46 8.40 3.66
C GLY A 136 -12.83 8.52 2.98
N VAL A 137 -12.94 9.19 1.84
CA VAL A 137 -14.22 9.36 1.14
C VAL A 137 -14.57 8.14 0.28
N HIS A 138 -15.83 7.74 0.35
CA HIS A 138 -16.38 6.64 -0.43
C HIS A 138 -17.28 7.16 -1.56
N GLU A 139 -17.11 6.59 -2.74
CA GLU A 139 -17.87 6.95 -3.93
C GLU A 139 -18.69 5.77 -4.43
N ASP A 140 -19.92 6.06 -4.84
CA ASP A 140 -20.83 5.07 -5.38
C ASP A 140 -20.23 4.37 -6.60
N ASN A 141 -20.37 3.05 -6.64
CA ASN A 141 -20.07 2.27 -7.82
C ASN A 141 -21.33 2.18 -8.68
N PRO A 142 -21.39 2.86 -9.84
CA PRO A 142 -22.56 2.81 -10.72
C PRO A 142 -22.82 1.40 -11.28
N GLU A 143 -21.80 0.53 -11.29
CA GLU A 143 -21.92 -0.86 -11.74
C GLU A 143 -22.54 -1.77 -10.68
N GLU A 144 -22.57 -1.34 -9.41
CA GLU A 144 -23.11 -2.13 -8.30
C GLU A 144 -23.90 -1.23 -7.32
N PRO A 145 -25.11 -0.79 -7.72
CA PRO A 145 -25.90 0.19 -6.97
C PRO A 145 -26.05 -0.16 -5.49
N GLY A 146 -25.87 0.83 -4.63
CA GLY A 146 -25.89 0.68 -3.17
C GLY A 146 -24.57 0.22 -2.54
N ASN A 147 -23.54 -0.02 -3.36
CA ASN A 147 -22.17 -0.25 -2.91
C ASN A 147 -21.23 0.82 -3.48
N CYS A 148 -20.22 1.19 -2.71
CA CYS A 148 -19.11 1.99 -3.21
C CYS A 148 -18.05 1.11 -3.89
N TRP A 149 -17.09 1.71 -4.58
CA TRP A 149 -16.00 1.00 -5.26
C TRP A 149 -15.17 0.08 -4.36
N CYS A 150 -15.11 0.31 -3.04
CA CYS A 150 -14.37 -0.55 -2.11
C CYS A 150 -14.69 -2.04 -2.25
N LYS A 151 -15.94 -2.39 -2.53
CA LYS A 151 -16.34 -3.80 -2.67
C LYS A 151 -15.63 -4.48 -3.84
N ALA A 152 -15.57 -3.81 -4.99
CA ALA A 152 -14.87 -4.32 -6.17
C ALA A 152 -13.34 -4.28 -6.01
N LEU A 153 -12.82 -3.21 -5.41
CA LEU A 153 -11.38 -2.96 -5.29
C LEU A 153 -10.70 -3.79 -4.21
N TYR A 154 -11.38 -3.99 -3.07
CA TYR A 154 -10.78 -4.50 -1.84
C TYR A 154 -11.58 -5.63 -1.21
N GLY A 155 -12.84 -5.84 -1.60
CA GLY A 155 -13.74 -6.75 -0.90
C GLY A 155 -14.05 -6.25 0.52
N GLN A 156 -14.02 -7.17 1.48
CA GLN A 156 -14.10 -6.85 2.90
C GLN A 156 -12.68 -6.78 3.48
N VAL A 157 -12.34 -5.66 4.10
CA VAL A 157 -11.05 -5.50 4.77
C VAL A 157 -11.12 -5.99 6.22
N PRO A 158 -10.03 -6.55 6.79
CA PRO A 158 -10.03 -7.02 8.17
C PRO A 158 -10.10 -5.85 9.15
N ALA A 159 -10.67 -6.09 10.33
CA ALA A 159 -10.83 -5.07 11.39
C ALA A 159 -9.51 -4.41 11.79
N ALA A 160 -8.38 -5.11 11.69
CA ALA A 160 -7.06 -4.56 11.98
C ALA A 160 -6.69 -3.35 11.09
N THR A 161 -7.27 -3.24 9.88
CA THR A 161 -7.10 -2.05 9.03
C THR A 161 -7.72 -0.78 9.62
N TYR A 162 -8.54 -0.88 10.66
CA TYR A 162 -9.14 0.27 11.35
C TYR A 162 -8.29 0.78 12.51
N ILE A 163 -7.03 0.35 12.62
CA ILE A 163 -6.11 0.75 13.69
C ILE A 163 -4.82 1.28 13.07
N THR A 164 -4.35 2.41 13.59
CA THR A 164 -3.02 2.94 13.32
C THR A 164 -2.23 2.90 14.63
N ILE A 165 -1.17 2.10 14.67
CA ILE A 165 -0.34 1.92 15.87
C ILE A 165 1.02 2.59 15.66
N VAL A 166 1.44 3.40 16.63
CA VAL A 166 2.80 3.97 16.71
C VAL A 166 3.45 3.46 17.99
N GLU A 167 4.29 2.43 17.85
CA GLU A 167 4.97 1.79 18.99
C GLU A 167 6.16 2.61 19.52
N ASP A 168 6.90 3.28 18.63
CA ASP A 168 8.01 4.16 19.01
C ASP A 168 7.83 5.54 18.34
N PRO A 169 7.15 6.49 19.00
CA PRO A 169 6.97 7.83 18.45
C PRO A 169 8.27 8.62 18.28
N MET A 170 9.33 8.26 19.01
CA MET A 170 10.63 8.95 18.93
C MET A 170 11.43 8.54 17.70
N ALA A 171 11.11 7.40 17.09
CA ALA A 171 11.66 6.99 15.80
C ALA A 171 11.09 7.79 14.61
N LEU A 172 9.98 8.51 14.81
CA LEU A 172 9.33 9.31 13.78
C LEU A 172 9.66 10.80 13.95
N SER A 173 9.69 11.53 12.84
CA SER A 173 9.69 12.98 12.92
C SER A 173 8.37 13.46 13.52
N ALA A 174 8.39 14.63 14.18
CA ALA A 174 7.16 15.25 14.69
C ALA A 174 6.13 15.51 13.58
N GLU A 175 6.59 15.68 12.34
CA GLU A 175 5.74 15.84 11.17
C GLU A 175 5.10 14.52 10.74
N ASP A 176 5.86 13.43 10.62
CA ASP A 176 5.33 12.09 10.29
C ASP A 176 4.29 11.63 11.32
N LEU A 177 4.54 11.90 12.61
CA LEU A 177 3.61 11.56 13.67
C LEU A 177 2.27 12.30 13.52
N ARG A 178 2.33 13.62 13.23
CA ARG A 178 1.13 14.42 12.96
C ARG A 178 0.39 13.92 11.72
N PHE A 179 1.10 13.49 10.67
CA PHE A 179 0.46 12.91 9.49
C PHE A 179 -0.25 11.61 9.81
N LYS A 180 0.36 10.69 10.55
CA LYS A 180 -0.29 9.44 10.97
C LYS A 180 -1.54 9.69 11.81
N GLU A 181 -1.49 10.66 12.72
CA GLU A 181 -2.65 11.04 13.54
C GLU A 181 -3.76 11.67 12.69
N SER A 182 -3.42 12.60 11.81
CA SER A 182 -4.37 13.25 10.89
C SER A 182 -5.00 12.26 9.92
N ASP A 183 -4.23 11.28 9.44
CA ASP A 183 -4.68 10.22 8.55
C ASP A 183 -5.66 9.29 9.23
N ALA A 184 -5.30 8.81 10.42
CA ALA A 184 -6.18 7.98 11.22
C ALA A 184 -7.52 8.69 11.49
N ALA A 185 -7.47 10.00 11.79
CA ALA A 185 -8.68 10.81 11.96
C ALA A 185 -9.50 10.90 10.67
N ALA A 186 -8.87 11.21 9.53
CA ALA A 186 -9.53 11.30 8.22
C ALA A 186 -10.23 9.99 7.81
N MET A 187 -9.57 8.87 8.08
CA MET A 187 -10.03 7.52 7.75
C MET A 187 -10.98 6.93 8.81
N GLY A 188 -11.23 7.65 9.90
CA GLY A 188 -12.05 7.18 11.02
C GLY A 188 -11.44 5.99 11.76
N GLN A 189 -10.12 5.79 11.69
CA GLN A 189 -9.38 4.74 12.38
C GLN A 189 -9.17 5.07 13.86
N ILE A 190 -8.80 4.05 14.64
CA ILE A 190 -8.32 4.19 16.01
C ILE A 190 -6.82 4.49 15.95
N PHE A 191 -6.42 5.69 16.37
CA PHE A 191 -5.01 6.05 16.52
C PHE A 191 -4.51 5.66 17.91
N LEU A 192 -3.53 4.77 17.98
CA LEU A 192 -2.92 4.30 19.22
C LEU A 192 -1.43 4.61 19.22
N LYS A 193 -0.96 5.32 20.24
CA LYS A 193 0.42 5.78 20.36
C LYS A 193 1.00 5.37 21.72
N ARG A 194 2.21 4.81 21.73
CA ARG A 194 2.90 4.44 22.95
C ARG A 194 3.51 5.68 23.61
N GLU A 195 3.10 5.98 24.84
CA GLU A 195 3.51 7.12 25.64
C GLU A 195 3.80 6.69 27.09
N GLY A 196 4.96 6.07 27.31
CA GLY A 196 5.45 5.76 28.65
C GLY A 196 4.60 4.77 29.47
N GLN A 197 3.61 4.10 28.87
CA GLN A 197 2.82 3.08 29.56
C GLN A 197 3.66 1.82 29.84
N SER A 198 3.31 1.08 30.89
CA SER A 198 3.86 -0.26 31.11
C SER A 198 3.46 -1.22 29.98
N ASP A 199 4.15 -2.36 29.86
CA ASP A 199 3.83 -3.35 28.84
C ASP A 199 2.40 -3.91 29.01
N GLU A 200 1.92 -4.06 30.25
CA GLU A 200 0.56 -4.50 30.54
C GLU A 200 -0.48 -3.46 30.10
N GLN A 201 -0.26 -2.19 30.43
CA GLN A 201 -1.13 -1.09 30.02
C GLN A 201 -1.16 -0.95 28.49
N TRP A 202 -0.02 -1.17 27.82
CA TRP A 202 0.07 -1.17 26.37
C TRP A 202 -0.69 -2.34 25.74
N ALA A 203 -0.61 -3.53 26.33
CA ALA A 203 -1.38 -4.69 25.89
C ALA A 203 -2.89 -4.46 26.03
N GLU A 204 -3.33 -3.94 27.18
CA GLU A 204 -4.74 -3.59 27.42
C GLU A 204 -5.25 -2.54 26.42
N ALA A 205 -4.46 -1.50 26.15
CA ALA A 205 -4.81 -0.48 25.16
C ALA A 205 -4.93 -1.06 23.74
N LYS A 206 -4.05 -2.00 23.36
CA LYS A 206 -4.14 -2.71 22.08
C LYS A 206 -5.40 -3.57 21.98
N GLU A 207 -5.77 -4.29 23.04
CA GLU A 207 -6.99 -5.10 23.08
C GLU A 207 -8.26 -4.23 22.99
N ALA A 208 -8.28 -3.11 23.70
CA ALA A 208 -9.37 -2.12 23.61
C ALA A 208 -9.48 -1.54 22.20
N ALA A 209 -8.35 -1.19 21.57
CA ALA A 209 -8.31 -0.69 20.20
C ALA A 209 -8.81 -1.75 19.20
N GLN A 210 -8.43 -3.02 19.36
CA GLN A 210 -8.94 -4.13 18.53
C GLN A 210 -10.45 -4.31 18.65
N THR A 211 -11.00 -4.16 19.86
CA THR A 211 -12.45 -4.24 20.08
C THR A 211 -13.18 -3.08 19.43
N ALA A 212 -12.69 -1.84 19.58
CA ALA A 212 -13.24 -0.67 18.93
C ALA A 212 -13.14 -0.75 17.39
N ALA A 213 -12.04 -1.30 16.87
CA ALA A 213 -11.82 -1.50 15.45
C ALA A 213 -12.76 -2.53 14.83
N ARG A 214 -13.07 -3.63 15.55
CA ARG A 214 -14.10 -4.59 15.14
C ARG A 214 -15.47 -3.93 15.00
N ALA A 215 -15.87 -3.16 16.01
CA ALA A 215 -17.15 -2.43 15.98
C ALA A 215 -17.21 -1.43 14.80
N LYS A 216 -16.14 -0.67 14.56
CA LYS A 216 -16.04 0.25 13.42
C LYS A 216 -16.07 -0.47 12.07
N CYS A 217 -15.38 -1.60 11.96
CA CYS A 217 -15.39 -2.41 10.75
C CYS A 217 -16.79 -2.92 10.43
N GLU A 218 -17.52 -3.41 11.43
CA GLU A 218 -18.92 -3.84 11.29
C GLU A 218 -19.85 -2.69 10.88
N GLU A 219 -19.75 -1.54 11.57
CA GLU A 219 -20.51 -0.32 11.25
C GLU A 219 -20.26 0.14 9.81
N ASN A 220 -19.00 0.12 9.38
CA ASN A 220 -18.59 0.50 8.03
C ASN A 220 -18.73 -0.64 7.00
N ARG A 221 -19.34 -1.77 7.39
CA ARG A 221 -19.60 -2.96 6.55
C ARG A 221 -18.35 -3.53 5.89
N GLY A 222 -17.20 -3.44 6.56
CA GLY A 222 -15.92 -3.93 6.07
C GLY A 222 -15.36 -3.16 4.88
N ARG A 223 -15.78 -1.91 4.63
CA ARG A 223 -15.18 -1.08 3.59
C ARG A 223 -13.76 -0.64 3.97
N ALA A 224 -12.93 -0.32 2.99
CA ALA A 224 -11.58 0.18 3.27
C ALA A 224 -11.62 1.58 3.94
N PRO A 225 -10.98 1.79 5.11
CA PRO A 225 -11.07 3.06 5.84
C PRO A 225 -10.42 4.23 5.11
N TRP A 226 -9.46 3.98 4.22
CA TRP A 226 -8.86 5.00 3.34
C TRP A 226 -9.78 5.50 2.22
N GLY A 227 -10.95 4.89 2.04
CA GLY A 227 -11.91 5.29 1.02
C GLY A 227 -11.58 4.79 -0.39
N CYS A 228 -12.44 5.14 -1.34
CA CYS A 228 -12.31 4.75 -2.76
C CYS A 228 -12.49 5.92 -3.73
N ARG A 229 -12.57 7.15 -3.21
CA ARG A 229 -12.66 8.38 -4.03
C ARG A 229 -11.53 8.50 -5.05
N TRP A 230 -10.31 8.11 -4.66
CA TRP A 230 -9.14 8.11 -5.54
C TRP A 230 -9.41 7.35 -6.85
N PHE A 231 -10.09 6.21 -6.78
CA PHE A 231 -10.39 5.38 -7.95
C PHE A 231 -11.45 6.03 -8.83
N HIS A 232 -12.48 6.61 -8.23
CA HIS A 232 -13.51 7.34 -8.96
C HIS A 232 -12.90 8.53 -9.74
N ASP A 233 -12.10 9.35 -9.06
CA ASP A 233 -11.45 10.50 -9.70
C ASP A 233 -10.44 10.05 -10.78
N TRP A 234 -9.65 9.01 -10.50
CA TRP A 234 -8.73 8.41 -11.47
C TRP A 234 -9.48 7.92 -12.72
N LYS A 235 -10.56 7.14 -12.52
CA LYS A 235 -11.38 6.62 -13.61
C LYS A 235 -11.94 7.74 -14.47
N ARG A 236 -12.45 8.82 -13.86
CA ARG A 236 -12.92 10.01 -14.58
C ARG A 236 -11.81 10.61 -15.45
N ASN A 237 -10.59 10.71 -14.92
CA ASN A 237 -9.45 11.23 -15.69
C ASN A 237 -9.06 10.31 -16.86
N VAL A 238 -9.11 8.99 -16.66
CA VAL A 238 -8.89 7.99 -17.72
C VAL A 238 -9.97 8.08 -18.79
N ASP A 239 -11.24 8.13 -18.40
CA ASP A 239 -12.36 8.26 -19.33
C ASP A 239 -12.22 9.52 -20.21
N GLU A 240 -11.82 10.64 -19.60
CA GLU A 240 -11.55 11.89 -20.31
C GLU A 240 -10.35 11.76 -21.27
N ALA A 241 -9.25 11.13 -20.85
CA ALA A 241 -8.10 10.90 -21.72
C ALA A 241 -8.46 10.00 -22.92
N VAL A 242 -9.27 8.97 -22.70
CA VAL A 242 -9.78 8.08 -23.75
C VAL A 242 -10.72 8.82 -24.70
N ALA A 243 -11.66 9.61 -24.18
CA ALA A 243 -12.58 10.41 -25.00
C ALA A 243 -11.85 11.39 -25.93
N ARG A 244 -10.65 11.81 -25.52
CA ARG A 244 -9.75 12.69 -26.29
C ARG A 244 -8.83 11.96 -27.26
N GLY A 245 -8.83 10.63 -27.26
CA GLY A 245 -7.94 9.82 -28.09
C GLY A 245 -6.47 9.87 -27.64
N GLN A 246 -6.19 10.17 -26.37
CA GLN A 246 -4.83 10.14 -25.86
C GLN A 246 -4.31 8.70 -25.76
N THR A 247 -3.04 8.51 -26.09
CA THR A 247 -2.35 7.24 -25.84
C THR A 247 -2.13 7.08 -24.34
N LEU A 248 -2.59 5.97 -23.77
CA LEU A 248 -2.44 5.70 -22.34
C LEU A 248 -1.10 5.01 -22.05
N HIS A 249 -0.45 5.40 -20.96
CA HIS A 249 0.87 4.90 -20.55
C HIS A 249 0.84 4.38 -19.11
N VAL A 250 1.34 3.17 -18.91
CA VAL A 250 1.48 2.49 -17.61
C VAL A 250 2.96 2.27 -17.33
N PHE A 251 3.45 2.78 -16.20
CA PHE A 251 4.81 2.57 -15.74
C PHE A 251 4.87 1.48 -14.68
N TYR A 252 5.83 0.57 -14.84
CA TYR A 252 6.12 -0.52 -13.94
C TYR A 252 7.42 -0.27 -13.16
N PHE A 253 7.58 -0.98 -12.06
CA PHE A 253 8.85 -1.07 -11.35
C PHE A 253 9.97 -1.55 -12.28
N GLU A 254 11.18 -1.11 -11.97
CA GLU A 254 12.40 -1.47 -12.69
C GLU A 254 12.52 -2.98 -12.92
N GLY A 255 12.65 -3.38 -14.19
CA GLY A 255 12.82 -4.75 -14.64
C GLY A 255 11.58 -5.62 -14.54
N ARG A 256 10.39 -5.04 -14.31
CA ARG A 256 9.15 -5.76 -14.00
C ARG A 256 7.98 -5.39 -14.90
N VAL A 257 8.25 -4.91 -16.12
CA VAL A 257 7.20 -4.56 -17.10
C VAL A 257 6.25 -5.75 -17.32
N GLY A 258 4.95 -5.49 -17.23
CA GLY A 258 3.88 -6.48 -17.40
C GLY A 258 3.68 -7.44 -16.22
N CYS A 259 4.50 -7.36 -15.16
CA CYS A 259 4.36 -8.22 -13.98
C CYS A 259 3.38 -7.64 -12.96
N GLY A 260 2.69 -8.51 -12.21
CA GLY A 260 1.79 -8.12 -11.11
C GLY A 260 0.39 -7.68 -11.55
N LYS A 261 0.03 -7.92 -12.81
CA LYS A 261 -1.34 -7.77 -13.31
C LYS A 261 -2.28 -8.76 -12.66
N LEU A 262 -3.54 -8.35 -12.49
CA LEU A 262 -4.58 -9.18 -11.91
C LEU A 262 -5.92 -8.92 -12.62
N PRO A 263 -6.73 -9.94 -12.92
CA PRO A 263 -8.08 -9.73 -13.43
C PRO A 263 -8.92 -8.91 -12.44
N TRP A 264 -9.80 -8.04 -12.95
CA TRP A 264 -10.64 -7.17 -12.12
C TRP A 264 -11.46 -7.93 -11.06
N GLN A 265 -11.97 -9.12 -11.40
CA GLN A 265 -12.78 -9.95 -10.50
C GLN A 265 -11.98 -10.55 -9.34
N GLU A 266 -10.66 -10.56 -9.45
CA GLU A 266 -9.75 -11.10 -8.43
C GLU A 266 -9.20 -10.01 -7.48
N LEU A 267 -9.49 -8.72 -7.73
CA LEU A 267 -9.00 -7.61 -6.90
C LEU A 267 -9.46 -7.70 -5.44
N SER A 268 -10.68 -8.17 -5.20
CA SER A 268 -11.21 -8.38 -3.86
C SER A 268 -10.71 -9.66 -3.18
N ASN A 269 -9.92 -10.48 -3.87
CA ASN A 269 -9.36 -11.71 -3.33
C ASN A 269 -7.95 -11.46 -2.78
N GLU A 270 -7.83 -11.44 -1.46
CA GLU A 270 -6.56 -11.17 -0.76
C GLU A 270 -5.44 -12.14 -1.16
N THR A 271 -5.76 -13.43 -1.37
CA THR A 271 -4.76 -14.43 -1.79
C THR A 271 -4.24 -14.14 -3.20
N SER A 272 -5.15 -13.80 -4.12
CA SER A 272 -4.81 -13.45 -5.50
C SER A 272 -3.98 -12.15 -5.56
N VAL A 273 -4.37 -11.13 -4.78
CA VAL A 273 -3.64 -9.87 -4.66
C VAL A 273 -2.24 -10.10 -4.09
N LYS A 274 -2.11 -10.87 -3.00
CA LYS A 274 -0.83 -11.19 -2.38
C LYS A 274 0.12 -11.88 -3.37
N LYS A 275 -0.38 -12.90 -4.07
CA LYS A 275 0.38 -13.62 -5.10
C LYS A 275 0.84 -12.71 -6.24
N ALA A 276 -0.02 -11.78 -6.69
CA ALA A 276 0.34 -10.83 -7.74
C ALA A 276 1.46 -9.87 -7.29
N ARG A 277 1.49 -9.50 -6.00
CA ARG A 277 2.45 -8.53 -5.44
C ARG A 277 3.82 -9.12 -5.10
N GLU A 278 3.91 -10.39 -4.67
CA GLU A 278 5.16 -11.04 -4.23
C GLU A 278 6.35 -10.86 -5.20
N ASN A 279 6.08 -10.81 -6.51
CA ASN A 279 7.08 -10.55 -7.55
C ASN A 279 6.56 -9.57 -8.62
N GLY A 280 5.63 -8.71 -8.24
CA GLY A 280 4.92 -7.79 -9.14
C GLY A 280 5.78 -6.61 -9.63
N GLY A 281 5.30 -5.97 -10.68
CA GLY A 281 5.84 -4.70 -11.19
C GLY A 281 4.94 -3.50 -10.92
N LEU A 282 3.84 -3.70 -10.19
CA LEU A 282 2.81 -2.70 -9.90
C LEU A 282 2.71 -2.51 -8.39
N GLY A 283 2.51 -1.27 -7.96
CA GLY A 283 2.13 -0.94 -6.58
C GLY A 283 0.65 -1.25 -6.28
N ALA A 284 0.27 -1.07 -5.01
CA ALA A 284 -1.05 -1.46 -4.51
C ALA A 284 -2.23 -0.85 -5.27
N SER A 285 -2.23 0.46 -5.52
CA SER A 285 -3.25 1.14 -6.34
C SER A 285 -3.14 0.75 -7.82
N GLN A 286 -1.91 0.65 -8.33
CA GLN A 286 -1.65 0.36 -9.74
C GLN A 286 -2.23 -0.99 -10.19
N THR A 287 -2.24 -2.01 -9.31
CA THR A 287 -2.89 -3.29 -9.63
C THR A 287 -4.36 -3.10 -10.01
N ALA A 288 -5.10 -2.25 -9.29
CA ALA A 288 -6.49 -1.96 -9.59
C ALA A 288 -6.66 -1.08 -10.83
N GLU A 289 -5.79 -0.09 -11.02
CA GLU A 289 -5.77 0.76 -12.22
C GLU A 289 -5.60 -0.08 -13.50
N VAL A 290 -4.58 -0.94 -13.53
CA VAL A 290 -4.29 -1.79 -14.70
C VAL A 290 -5.38 -2.85 -14.91
N ALA A 291 -5.90 -3.46 -13.84
CA ALA A 291 -7.02 -4.38 -13.93
C ALA A 291 -8.27 -3.74 -14.54
N TYR A 292 -8.54 -2.47 -14.22
CA TYR A 292 -9.66 -1.73 -14.82
C TYR A 292 -9.42 -1.46 -16.30
N LEU A 293 -8.22 -1.01 -16.68
CA LEU A 293 -7.86 -0.75 -18.08
C LEU A 293 -8.02 -1.99 -18.95
N GLU A 294 -7.56 -3.15 -18.46
CA GLU A 294 -7.73 -4.42 -19.17
C GLU A 294 -9.20 -4.83 -19.24
N ARG A 295 -9.98 -4.64 -18.17
CA ARG A 295 -11.41 -4.94 -18.16
C ARG A 295 -12.20 -4.07 -19.14
N CYS A 296 -11.90 -2.78 -19.26
CA CYS A 296 -12.57 -1.88 -20.20
C CYS A 296 -12.09 -2.05 -21.66
N GLY A 297 -11.09 -2.89 -21.91
CA GLY A 297 -10.47 -3.03 -23.22
C GLY A 297 -9.71 -1.77 -23.65
N CYS A 298 -9.30 -0.95 -22.70
CA CYS A 298 -8.58 0.29 -22.95
C CYS A 298 -7.14 -0.04 -23.35
N ALA A 299 -6.72 0.34 -24.56
CA ALA A 299 -5.35 0.09 -25.03
C ALA A 299 -4.35 1.01 -24.33
N PHE A 300 -3.25 0.46 -23.81
CA PHE A 300 -2.17 1.21 -23.17
C PHE A 300 -0.79 0.66 -23.55
N GLN A 301 0.21 1.53 -23.45
CA GLN A 301 1.61 1.17 -23.61
C GLN A 301 2.27 0.94 -22.25
N GLU A 302 3.12 -0.07 -22.17
CA GLU A 302 3.77 -0.50 -20.94
C GLU A 302 5.24 -0.08 -20.93
N HIS A 303 5.66 0.57 -19.84
CA HIS A 303 6.98 1.17 -19.73
C HIS A 303 7.69 0.71 -18.46
N ASP A 304 9.01 0.54 -18.56
CA ASP A 304 9.88 0.44 -17.39
C ASP A 304 10.13 1.85 -16.84
N VAL A 305 10.06 2.05 -15.54
CA VAL A 305 10.38 3.36 -14.92
C VAL A 305 11.75 3.91 -15.33
N LYS A 306 12.73 3.06 -15.66
CA LYS A 306 14.04 3.51 -16.15
C LYS A 306 14.00 4.36 -17.41
N VAL A 307 12.95 4.21 -18.24
CA VAL A 307 12.81 5.01 -19.46
C VAL A 307 12.06 6.32 -19.21
N PHE A 308 11.59 6.58 -17.99
CA PHE A 308 10.74 7.72 -17.66
C PHE A 308 11.32 9.06 -18.13
N TYR A 309 12.56 9.40 -17.79
CA TYR A 309 13.13 10.69 -18.18
C TYR A 309 13.25 10.85 -19.70
N ARG A 310 13.56 9.76 -20.41
CA ARG A 310 13.61 9.75 -21.87
C ARG A 310 12.21 9.95 -22.46
N PHE A 311 11.22 9.23 -21.95
CA PHE A 311 9.81 9.38 -22.31
C PHE A 311 9.35 10.82 -22.13
N MET A 312 9.62 11.41 -20.97
CA MET A 312 9.25 12.81 -20.70
C MET A 312 9.96 13.77 -21.65
N GLU A 313 11.19 13.50 -22.06
CA GLU A 313 11.94 14.33 -23.00
C GLU A 313 11.41 14.23 -24.44
N GLU A 314 11.08 13.03 -24.90
CA GLU A 314 10.45 12.78 -26.21
C GLU A 314 9.08 13.46 -26.31
N HIS A 315 8.38 13.63 -25.19
CA HIS A 315 7.06 14.25 -25.12
C HIS A 315 7.06 15.66 -24.49
N LYS A 316 8.23 16.31 -24.40
CA LYS A 316 8.36 17.73 -24.02
C LYS A 316 8.03 18.69 -25.16
N THR A 317 8.05 18.20 -26.40
CA THR A 317 8.12 19.01 -27.61
C THR A 317 7.30 18.38 -28.73
N ASN A 318 6.01 18.70 -28.77
CA ASN A 318 5.29 18.82 -30.03
C ASN A 318 4.48 20.12 -29.92
N ILE A 319 5.14 21.22 -30.26
CA ILE A 319 4.52 22.47 -30.74
C ILE A 319 4.78 22.49 -32.24
#